data_AF-W2U1B0-F1
#
_entry.id   AF-W2U1B0-F1
#
_cell.length_a   1.000
_cell.length_b   1.000
_cell.length_c   1.000
_cell.angle_alpha   90.00
_cell.angle_beta   90.00
_cell.angle_gamma   90.00
#
_symmetry.space_group_name_H-M   'P 1'
#
loop_
_entity.id
_entity.type
_entity.pdbx_description
1 polymer ?
#
loop_
_entity_poly.entity_id
_entity_poly.type
_entity_poly.pdbx_seq_one_letter_code
_entity_poly.pdbx_strand_id
1 'polypeptide(L)'
;MAAHDAGIECLVKSDPCHDFAWCLEACIRDKHLESHQTTRLRHMLDMFPKSYHESVTDLAMIAGDVHVIHFLCSMTVKKLRDSGGTHLPRDMPSVVVMVRVLSFGCAAKDLVSKKVQPGEVLDSVFLNRFLPEFQTLMVEDCTRAEMMRNKKDLEEELDLSNLLSKPSDQMITFLKASRLAALLWYHCCLDMLPSKKRIGDLRGLARYVEVLPLLKDNIVCSGVWCHLIFHRLIHSNQYEAALADQAIYATLIDQLLLKNLLTDRCVKYQLFKLISQIGFIWGQPHCMTIMRDFDVEFFKSSNHPDMDYFIEEYNKLRERIIPKPIEGILEADLEQPSSSKPTPTVPPVAPMGSASPAPGIHYNMFAGSTPHHPI
;
A
#
# COMPACT_ATOMS: atom_id res chain seq x y z
N MET A 1 8.48 7.19 -27.04
CA MET A 1 7.57 6.03 -27.13
C MET A 1 6.95 5.94 -28.53
N ALA A 2 5.94 6.73 -28.91
CA ALA A 2 5.32 6.62 -30.25
C ALA A 2 6.32 6.58 -31.44
N ALA A 3 7.41 7.36 -31.41
CA ALA A 3 8.46 7.31 -32.44
C ALA A 3 9.32 6.02 -32.41
N HIS A 4 9.51 5.41 -31.24
CA HIS A 4 10.12 4.08 -31.10
C HIS A 4 9.22 3.00 -31.69
N ASP A 5 7.92 3.06 -31.38
CA ASP A 5 6.93 2.07 -31.83
C ASP A 5 6.67 2.19 -33.35
N ALA A 6 6.87 3.39 -33.90
CA ALA A 6 6.89 3.67 -35.35
C ALA A 6 8.26 3.39 -36.04
N GLY A 7 9.26 2.87 -35.32
CA GLY A 7 10.56 2.50 -35.89
C GLY A 7 11.48 3.67 -36.30
N ILE A 8 11.24 4.89 -35.78
CA ILE A 8 11.97 6.11 -36.16
C ILE A 8 13.30 6.22 -35.37
N GLU A 9 14.24 5.33 -35.67
CA GLU A 9 15.49 5.17 -34.88
C GLU A 9 16.30 6.46 -34.67
N CYS A 10 16.30 7.38 -35.65
CA CYS A 10 17.10 8.60 -35.59
C CYS A 10 16.64 9.53 -34.44
N LEU A 11 15.32 9.63 -34.22
CA LEU A 11 14.75 10.43 -33.14
C LEU A 11 14.89 9.71 -31.79
N VAL A 12 14.68 8.40 -31.79
CA VAL A 12 14.90 7.52 -30.63
C VAL A 12 16.31 7.63 -30.05
N LYS A 13 17.34 7.58 -30.92
CA LYS A 13 18.76 7.61 -30.53
C LYS A 13 19.27 9.00 -30.12
N SER A 14 18.49 10.05 -30.35
CA SER A 14 18.86 11.43 -30.02
C SER A 14 18.08 12.02 -28.85
N ASP A 15 17.02 11.36 -28.37
CA ASP A 15 16.20 11.80 -27.25
C ASP A 15 16.66 11.19 -25.90
N PRO A 16 17.29 11.97 -24.98
CA PRO A 16 17.66 11.48 -23.66
C PRO A 16 16.45 11.14 -22.78
N CYS A 17 15.27 11.71 -23.06
CA CYS A 17 14.04 11.47 -22.29
C CYS A 17 13.48 10.08 -22.59
N HIS A 18 13.42 9.66 -23.85
CA HIS A 18 13.14 8.27 -24.21
C HIS A 18 14.13 7.31 -23.55
N ASP A 19 15.43 7.61 -23.62
CA ASP A 19 16.50 6.73 -23.15
C ASP A 19 16.42 6.51 -21.62
N PHE A 20 16.09 7.56 -20.87
CA PHE A 20 15.85 7.53 -19.43
C PHE A 20 14.53 6.82 -19.07
N ALA A 21 13.43 7.16 -19.75
CA ALA A 21 12.13 6.53 -19.53
C ALA A 21 12.17 5.02 -19.79
N TRP A 22 12.80 4.59 -20.89
CA TRP A 22 12.99 3.18 -21.26
C TRP A 22 13.80 2.43 -20.20
N CYS A 23 14.85 3.06 -19.65
CA CYS A 23 15.63 2.47 -18.58
C CYS A 23 14.80 2.28 -17.30
N LEU A 24 13.99 3.27 -16.91
CA LEU A 24 13.10 3.18 -15.75
C LEU A 24 11.96 2.17 -15.93
N GLU A 25 11.34 2.13 -17.11
CA GLU A 25 10.28 1.19 -17.45
C GLU A 25 10.77 -0.26 -17.34
N ALA A 26 11.97 -0.55 -17.84
CA ALA A 26 12.61 -1.85 -17.66
C ALA A 26 12.78 -2.22 -16.18
N CYS A 27 13.30 -1.30 -15.36
CA CYS A 27 13.45 -1.53 -13.92
C CYS A 27 12.11 -1.82 -13.22
N ILE A 28 11.05 -1.08 -13.58
CA ILE A 28 9.69 -1.26 -13.03
C ILE A 28 9.12 -2.63 -13.41
N ARG A 29 9.19 -2.98 -14.70
CA ARG A 29 8.66 -4.25 -15.24
C ARG A 29 9.36 -5.45 -14.62
N ASP A 30 10.69 -5.39 -14.57
CA ASP A 30 11.54 -6.48 -14.06
C ASP A 30 11.58 -6.49 -12.51
N LYS A 31 11.01 -5.44 -11.88
CA LYS A 31 10.90 -5.23 -10.43
C LYS A 31 12.26 -5.30 -9.72
N HIS A 32 13.32 -4.86 -10.41
CA HIS A 32 14.68 -4.83 -9.91
C HIS A 32 15.45 -3.65 -10.50
N LEU A 33 16.58 -3.31 -9.88
CA LEU A 33 17.57 -2.40 -10.44
C LEU A 33 18.92 -3.10 -10.46
N GLU A 34 19.34 -3.51 -11.65
CA GLU A 34 20.62 -4.21 -11.86
C GLU A 34 21.83 -3.26 -11.87
N SER A 35 23.04 -3.82 -11.82
CA SER A 35 24.30 -3.06 -11.88
C SER A 35 24.44 -2.27 -13.20
N HIS A 36 24.02 -2.85 -14.33
CA HIS A 36 24.10 -2.21 -15.63
C HIS A 36 23.13 -1.01 -15.73
N GLN A 37 21.88 -1.17 -15.28
CA GLN A 37 20.88 -0.11 -15.16
C GLN A 37 21.32 0.99 -14.18
N THR A 38 21.84 0.60 -13.01
CA THR A 38 22.41 1.52 -12.00
C THR A 38 23.51 2.40 -12.61
N THR A 39 24.38 1.80 -13.42
CA THR A 39 25.48 2.50 -14.07
C THR A 39 24.98 3.44 -15.17
N ARG A 40 24.03 3.00 -16.01
CA ARG A 40 23.39 3.84 -17.04
C ARG A 40 22.67 5.05 -16.44
N LEU A 41 21.83 4.84 -15.42
CA LEU A 41 21.13 5.91 -14.72
C LEU A 41 22.11 6.87 -14.03
N ARG A 42 23.21 6.38 -13.45
CA ARG A 42 24.26 7.25 -12.88
C ARG A 42 24.86 8.16 -13.94
N HIS A 43 25.26 7.62 -15.09
CA HIS A 43 25.82 8.41 -16.19
C HIS A 43 24.85 9.48 -16.69
N MET A 44 23.55 9.16 -16.81
CA MET A 44 22.52 10.15 -17.14
C MET A 44 22.47 11.27 -16.08
N LEU A 45 22.35 10.92 -14.80
CA LEU A 45 22.28 11.88 -13.68
C LEU A 45 23.54 12.75 -13.53
N ASP A 46 24.72 12.23 -13.89
CA ASP A 46 25.99 12.97 -13.84
C ASP A 46 26.12 14.02 -14.96
N MET A 47 25.29 13.92 -16.00
CA MET A 47 25.16 14.95 -17.03
C MET A 47 24.22 16.09 -16.63
N PHE A 48 23.27 15.87 -15.71
CA PHE A 48 22.23 16.86 -15.38
C PHE A 48 22.78 18.25 -14.99
N PRO A 49 23.86 18.39 -14.19
CA PRO A 49 24.42 19.71 -13.86
C PRO A 49 25.05 20.47 -15.04
N LYS A 50 25.23 19.79 -16.18
CA LYS A 50 25.80 20.33 -17.44
C LYS A 50 24.74 20.49 -18.54
N SER A 51 23.55 19.93 -18.34
CA SER A 51 22.44 19.97 -19.28
C SER A 51 21.66 21.28 -19.17
N TYR A 52 20.91 21.63 -20.21
CA TYR A 52 19.93 22.71 -20.15
C TYR A 52 18.84 22.40 -19.12
N HIS A 53 18.39 23.44 -18.40
CA HIS A 53 17.37 23.32 -17.33
C HIS A 53 16.09 22.63 -17.80
N GLU A 54 15.66 22.89 -19.03
CA GLU A 54 14.46 22.28 -19.65
C GLU A 54 14.62 20.77 -19.79
N SER A 55 15.75 20.30 -20.31
CA SER A 55 16.05 18.86 -20.41
C SER A 55 16.10 18.16 -19.04
N VAL A 56 16.65 18.82 -18.01
CA VAL A 56 16.60 18.26 -16.63
C VAL A 56 15.17 18.25 -16.10
N THR A 57 14.35 19.24 -16.46
CA THR A 57 12.95 19.34 -16.05
C THR A 57 12.11 18.23 -16.67
N ASP A 58 12.30 17.92 -17.95
CA ASP A 58 11.62 16.81 -18.63
C ASP A 58 11.96 15.45 -17.99
N LEU A 59 13.23 15.22 -17.71
CA LEU A 59 13.70 14.02 -17.00
C LEU A 59 13.17 13.96 -15.55
N ALA A 60 13.06 15.10 -14.88
CA ALA A 60 12.45 15.20 -13.56
C ALA A 60 10.94 14.91 -13.60
N MET A 61 10.21 15.33 -14.65
CA MET A 61 8.80 14.99 -14.83
C MET A 61 8.61 13.48 -15.04
N ILE A 62 9.49 12.83 -15.83
CA ILE A 62 9.49 11.35 -15.99
C ILE A 62 9.78 10.67 -14.65
N ALA A 63 10.79 11.14 -13.90
CA ALA A 63 11.09 10.63 -12.56
C ALA A 63 9.97 10.89 -11.53
N GLY A 64 9.12 11.88 -11.79
CA GLY A 64 7.99 12.30 -10.96
C GLY A 64 6.71 11.48 -11.16
N ASP A 65 6.70 10.54 -12.12
CA ASP A 65 5.57 9.63 -12.31
C ASP A 65 5.29 8.78 -11.05
N VAL A 66 4.01 8.53 -10.78
CA VAL A 66 3.56 7.80 -9.58
C VAL A 66 4.13 6.37 -9.52
N HIS A 67 4.21 5.67 -10.65
CA HIS A 67 4.71 4.29 -10.70
C HIS A 67 6.23 4.27 -10.54
N VAL A 68 6.94 5.23 -11.13
CA VAL A 68 8.39 5.44 -10.93
C VAL A 68 8.69 5.72 -9.45
N ILE A 69 8.02 6.70 -8.83
CA ILE A 69 8.19 7.02 -7.41
C ILE A 69 7.88 5.79 -6.53
N HIS A 70 6.74 5.12 -6.75
CA HIS A 70 6.34 3.96 -5.96
C HIS A 70 7.39 2.83 -6.05
N PHE A 71 7.85 2.51 -7.26
CA PHE A 71 8.87 1.50 -7.49
C PHE A 71 10.19 1.85 -6.81
N LEU A 72 10.72 3.05 -7.04
CA LEU A 72 12.02 3.47 -6.52
C LEU A 72 12.02 3.62 -5.00
N CYS A 73 10.95 4.15 -4.39
CA CYS A 73 10.83 4.21 -2.93
C CYS A 73 10.74 2.81 -2.32
N SER A 74 9.91 1.92 -2.89
CA SER A 74 9.79 0.53 -2.41
C SER A 74 11.10 -0.24 -2.54
N MET A 75 11.82 -0.08 -3.66
CA MET A 75 13.12 -0.71 -3.89
C MET A 75 14.22 -0.14 -2.99
N THR A 76 14.21 1.19 -2.73
CA THR A 76 15.15 1.83 -1.81
C THR A 76 14.96 1.33 -0.39
N VAL A 77 13.72 1.36 0.13
CA VAL A 77 13.35 0.82 1.44
C VAL A 77 13.75 -0.66 1.55
N LYS A 78 13.46 -1.46 0.53
CA LYS A 78 13.86 -2.87 0.49
C LYS A 78 15.38 -3.05 0.53
N LYS A 79 16.15 -2.37 -0.33
CA LYS A 79 17.62 -2.49 -0.36
C LYS A 79 18.28 -2.04 0.95
N LEU A 80 17.77 -0.96 1.57
CA LEU A 80 18.22 -0.52 2.90
C LEU A 80 17.97 -1.59 3.96
N ARG A 81 16.76 -2.17 3.99
CA ARG A 81 16.40 -3.25 4.92
C ARG A 81 17.22 -4.53 4.69
N ASP A 82 17.26 -5.02 3.45
CA ASP A 82 17.96 -6.24 3.04
C ASP A 82 19.48 -6.16 3.31
N SER A 83 20.06 -4.95 3.40
CA SER A 83 21.48 -4.77 3.76
C SER A 83 21.80 -5.07 5.23
N GLY A 84 20.81 -5.06 6.14
CA GLY A 84 21.01 -5.31 7.57
C GLY A 84 22.01 -4.38 8.27
N GLY A 85 22.29 -3.20 7.71
CA GLY A 85 23.31 -2.27 8.23
C GLY A 85 24.76 -2.65 7.89
N THR A 86 25.00 -3.70 7.10
CA THR A 86 26.35 -4.14 6.69
C THR A 86 27.10 -3.11 5.83
N HIS A 87 26.36 -2.27 5.13
CA HIS A 87 26.86 -1.18 4.29
C HIS A 87 26.12 0.11 4.62
N LEU A 88 26.85 1.23 4.65
CA LEU A 88 26.24 2.55 4.80
C LEU A 88 25.51 2.92 3.50
N PRO A 89 24.39 3.68 3.55
CA PRO A 89 23.55 3.92 2.38
C PRO A 89 24.27 4.66 1.23
N ARG A 90 25.23 5.51 1.57
CA ARG A 90 26.08 6.24 0.60
C ARG A 90 27.08 5.33 -0.14
N ASP A 91 27.45 4.21 0.47
CA ASP A 91 28.40 3.23 -0.07
C ASP A 91 27.67 2.16 -0.93
N MET A 92 26.33 2.24 -1.02
CA MET A 92 25.47 1.39 -1.85
C MET A 92 25.09 2.11 -3.15
N PRO A 93 25.75 1.84 -4.31
CA PRO A 93 25.61 2.70 -5.49
C PRO A 93 24.20 2.68 -6.11
N SER A 94 23.46 1.58 -5.92
CA SER A 94 22.05 1.47 -6.34
C SER A 94 21.13 2.35 -5.49
N VAL A 95 21.32 2.39 -4.17
CA VAL A 95 20.57 3.27 -3.25
C VAL A 95 20.84 4.74 -3.61
N VAL A 96 22.10 5.14 -3.78
CA VAL A 96 22.46 6.52 -4.15
C VAL A 96 21.81 6.93 -5.48
N VAL A 97 21.81 6.06 -6.50
CA VAL A 97 21.18 6.34 -7.80
C VAL A 97 19.66 6.44 -7.68
N MET A 98 19.00 5.51 -6.97
CA MET A 98 17.54 5.58 -6.76
C MET A 98 17.13 6.86 -6.01
N VAL A 99 17.88 7.23 -4.98
CA VAL A 99 17.63 8.46 -4.19
C VAL A 99 17.85 9.73 -5.01
N ARG A 100 18.85 9.75 -5.91
CA ARG A 100 19.03 10.85 -6.89
C ARG A 100 17.86 10.93 -7.88
N VAL A 101 17.41 9.83 -8.47
CA VAL A 101 16.25 9.86 -9.38
C VAL A 101 15.00 10.35 -8.63
N LEU A 102 14.74 9.80 -7.43
CA LEU A 102 13.61 10.21 -6.58
C LEU A 102 13.68 11.69 -6.19
N SER A 103 14.85 12.25 -5.91
CA SER A 103 14.96 13.68 -5.57
C SER A 103 14.53 14.58 -6.74
N PHE A 104 14.93 14.24 -7.98
CA PHE A 104 14.46 14.96 -9.17
C PHE A 104 12.95 14.81 -9.36
N GLY A 105 12.41 13.59 -9.22
CA GLY A 105 10.96 13.35 -9.29
C GLY A 105 10.16 14.14 -8.23
N CYS A 106 10.68 14.22 -7.00
CA CYS A 106 10.08 15.01 -5.93
C CYS A 106 10.14 16.52 -6.19
N ALA A 107 11.21 17.00 -6.83
CA ALA A 107 11.46 18.40 -7.12
C ALA A 107 10.87 18.87 -8.47
N ALA A 108 10.30 17.98 -9.29
CA ALA A 108 9.85 18.27 -10.65
C ALA A 108 8.98 19.54 -10.76
N LYS A 109 8.00 19.71 -9.86
CA LYS A 109 7.14 20.92 -9.82
C LYS A 109 7.91 22.21 -9.53
N ASP A 110 8.92 22.13 -8.65
CA ASP A 110 9.74 23.27 -8.25
C ASP A 110 10.83 23.59 -9.30
N LEU A 111 11.30 22.58 -10.05
CA LEU A 111 12.14 22.73 -11.24
C LEU A 111 11.37 23.38 -12.40
N VAL A 112 10.15 22.91 -12.72
CA VAL A 112 9.25 23.54 -13.71
C VAL A 112 9.01 25.01 -13.37
N SER A 113 8.76 25.31 -12.09
CA SER A 113 8.54 26.70 -11.62
C SER A 113 9.83 27.48 -11.30
N LYS A 114 11.01 26.93 -11.64
CA LYS A 114 12.34 27.55 -11.47
C LYS A 114 12.65 28.03 -10.03
N LYS A 115 12.05 27.40 -9.03
CA LYS A 115 12.26 27.70 -7.60
C LYS A 115 13.52 27.04 -7.02
N VAL A 116 14.00 25.99 -7.67
CA VAL A 116 15.16 25.17 -7.27
C VAL A 116 16.01 24.95 -8.51
N GLN A 117 17.34 25.04 -8.37
CA GLN A 117 18.27 24.72 -9.46
C GLN A 117 18.59 23.22 -9.50
N PRO A 118 18.88 22.61 -10.67
CA PRO A 118 19.27 21.21 -10.80
C PRO A 118 20.35 20.72 -9.82
N GLY A 119 21.32 21.58 -9.47
CA GLY A 119 22.39 21.25 -8.52
C GLY A 119 21.98 21.25 -7.05
N GLU A 120 20.82 21.80 -6.71
CA GLU A 120 20.30 21.96 -5.34
C GLU A 120 19.28 20.88 -4.96
N VAL A 121 18.88 20.04 -5.92
CA VAL A 121 17.78 19.06 -5.80
C VAL A 121 18.04 17.99 -4.73
N LEU A 122 19.31 17.62 -4.48
CA LEU A 122 19.69 16.66 -3.44
C LEU A 122 20.84 17.18 -2.61
N ASP A 123 20.56 17.48 -1.34
CA ASP A 123 21.60 17.78 -0.35
C ASP A 123 22.35 16.51 0.08
N SER A 124 23.68 16.60 0.10
CA SER A 124 24.60 15.63 0.70
C SER A 124 24.25 15.24 2.15
N VAL A 125 23.63 16.13 2.94
CA VAL A 125 23.19 15.85 4.31
C VAL A 125 22.11 14.75 4.32
N PHE A 126 21.27 14.67 3.28
CA PHE A 126 20.27 13.60 3.15
C PHE A 126 20.92 12.21 3.10
N LEU A 127 21.99 12.07 2.31
CA LEU A 127 22.72 10.80 2.16
C LEU A 127 23.56 10.46 3.40
N ASN A 128 24.02 11.45 4.15
CA ASN A 128 24.97 11.28 5.26
C ASN A 128 24.35 11.34 6.67
N ARG A 129 23.11 11.82 6.81
CA ARG A 129 22.39 11.91 8.10
C ARG A 129 21.05 11.19 8.06
N PHE A 130 20.14 11.60 7.17
CA PHE A 130 18.80 11.02 7.09
C PHE A 130 18.84 9.52 6.74
N LEU A 131 19.52 9.13 5.65
CA LEU A 131 19.52 7.72 5.24
C LEU A 131 20.14 6.76 6.27
N PRO A 132 21.32 7.05 6.89
CA PRO A 132 21.86 6.18 7.93
C PRO A 132 20.93 6.04 9.14
N GLU A 133 20.38 7.15 9.65
CA GLU A 133 19.46 7.12 10.79
C GLU A 133 18.16 6.36 10.46
N PHE A 134 17.63 6.53 9.26
CA PHE A 134 16.46 5.80 8.77
C PHE A 134 16.74 4.30 8.62
N GLN A 135 17.95 3.93 8.18
CA GLN A 135 18.41 2.54 8.12
C GLN A 135 18.56 1.92 9.51
N THR A 136 19.02 2.67 10.52
CA THR A 136 19.11 2.19 11.92
C THR A 136 17.75 1.71 12.43
N LEU A 137 16.68 2.47 12.20
CA LEU A 137 15.31 2.05 12.56
C LEU A 137 14.91 0.74 11.86
N MET A 138 15.26 0.56 10.58
CA MET A 138 15.02 -0.68 9.84
C MET A 138 15.83 -1.87 10.37
N VAL A 139 17.07 -1.65 10.84
CA VAL A 139 17.89 -2.70 11.45
C VAL A 139 17.24 -3.18 12.74
N GLU A 140 16.78 -2.26 13.59
CA GLU A 140 16.03 -2.62 14.81
C GLU A 140 14.75 -3.43 14.50
N ASP A 141 14.00 -3.06 13.45
CA ASP A 141 12.83 -3.83 12.99
C ASP A 141 13.22 -5.25 12.56
N CYS A 142 14.31 -5.39 11.80
CA CYS A 142 14.84 -6.68 11.36
C CYS A 142 15.31 -7.55 12.54
N THR A 143 16.07 -6.98 13.47
CA THR A 143 16.53 -7.68 14.68
C THR A 143 15.34 -8.16 15.51
N ARG A 144 14.35 -7.30 15.77
CA ARG A 144 13.14 -7.68 16.50
C ARG A 144 12.32 -8.75 15.76
N ALA A 145 12.22 -8.68 14.43
CA ALA A 145 11.52 -9.68 13.63
C ALA A 145 12.17 -11.07 13.71
N GLU A 146 13.50 -11.16 13.69
CA GLU A 146 14.21 -12.45 13.86
C GLU A 146 14.15 -12.94 15.32
N MET A 147 14.25 -12.06 16.32
CA MET A 147 14.04 -12.43 17.73
C MET A 147 12.64 -13.00 17.98
N MET A 148 11.59 -12.43 17.36
CA MET A 148 10.22 -12.94 17.46
C MET A 148 10.05 -14.33 16.83
N ARG A 149 10.87 -14.70 15.84
CA ARG A 149 10.87 -16.04 15.23
C ARG A 149 11.57 -17.08 16.10
N ASN A 150 12.67 -16.69 16.76
CA ASN A 150 13.55 -17.59 17.51
C ASN A 150 13.17 -17.70 19.01
N LYS A 151 11.93 -17.31 19.38
CA LYS A 151 11.39 -17.29 20.75
C LYS A 151 11.41 -18.63 21.53
N LYS A 152 11.82 -19.74 20.92
CA LYS A 152 12.00 -21.03 21.59
C LYS A 152 13.35 -21.19 22.28
N ASP A 153 14.36 -20.43 21.87
CA ASP A 153 15.76 -20.64 22.30
C ASP A 153 16.26 -19.55 23.26
N LEU A 154 15.39 -18.62 23.66
CA LEU A 154 15.69 -17.47 24.51
C LEU A 154 14.72 -17.45 25.70
N GLU A 155 15.02 -18.25 26.73
CA GLU A 155 14.36 -18.17 28.05
C GLU A 155 14.80 -16.93 28.85
N GLU A 156 15.83 -16.23 28.39
CA GLU A 156 16.22 -14.91 28.93
C GLU A 156 15.29 -13.81 28.37
N GLU A 157 14.75 -13.01 29.29
CA GLU A 157 13.75 -11.97 29.04
C GLU A 157 14.38 -10.72 28.37
N LEU A 158 14.85 -10.89 27.13
CA LEU A 158 15.43 -9.82 26.32
C LEU A 158 14.38 -8.75 26.01
N ASP A 159 14.53 -7.58 26.63
CA ASP A 159 13.57 -6.49 26.50
C ASP A 159 13.59 -5.89 25.08
N LEU A 160 12.65 -6.37 24.27
CA LEU A 160 12.36 -5.92 22.91
C LEU A 160 11.98 -4.43 22.83
N SER A 161 11.69 -3.77 23.95
CA SER A 161 11.41 -2.33 24.02
C SER A 161 12.66 -1.50 23.70
N ASN A 162 13.87 -2.02 23.98
CA ASN A 162 15.13 -1.36 23.61
C ASN A 162 15.35 -1.24 22.10
N LEU A 163 14.62 -2.02 21.29
CA LEU A 163 14.65 -1.96 19.81
C LEU A 163 13.48 -1.14 19.23
N LEU A 164 12.72 -0.43 20.06
CA LEU A 164 11.62 0.45 19.62
C LEU A 164 12.01 1.92 19.81
N SER A 165 13.20 2.30 19.33
CA SER A 165 13.65 3.69 19.40
C SER A 165 12.70 4.60 18.63
N LYS A 166 12.35 5.75 19.19
CA LYS A 166 11.53 6.76 18.50
C LYS A 166 12.41 7.51 17.49
N PRO A 167 11.88 7.91 16.32
CA PRO A 167 12.60 8.79 15.40
C PRO A 167 13.00 10.08 16.12
N SER A 168 14.23 10.54 15.93
CA SER A 168 14.73 11.76 16.56
C SER A 168 14.03 13.03 16.04
N ASP A 169 14.15 14.14 16.77
CA ASP A 169 13.69 15.45 16.30
C ASP A 169 14.34 15.85 14.96
N GLN A 170 15.56 15.40 14.68
CA GLN A 170 16.24 15.60 13.40
C GLN A 170 15.54 14.80 12.28
N MET A 171 15.22 13.53 12.53
CA MET A 171 14.42 12.70 11.61
C MET A 171 13.06 13.33 11.33
N ILE A 172 12.32 13.72 12.38
CA ILE A 172 11.02 14.41 12.25
C ILE A 172 11.16 15.73 11.46
N THR A 173 12.25 16.46 11.63
CA THR A 173 12.53 17.69 10.86
C THR A 173 12.71 17.39 9.37
N PHE A 174 13.47 16.35 9.00
CA PHE A 174 13.58 15.91 7.61
C PHE A 174 12.22 15.50 7.02
N LEU A 175 11.40 14.75 7.77
CA LEU A 175 10.09 14.28 7.32
C LEU A 175 9.08 15.40 7.08
N LYS A 176 9.18 16.50 7.84
CA LYS A 176 8.40 17.74 7.63
C LYS A 176 8.95 18.60 6.48
N ALA A 177 10.27 18.65 6.29
CA ALA A 177 10.92 19.55 5.33
C ALA A 177 11.11 18.96 3.92
N SER A 178 11.27 17.64 3.80
CA SER A 178 11.62 16.94 2.55
C SER A 178 10.55 15.96 2.10
N ARG A 179 10.04 16.17 0.87
CA ARG A 179 9.06 15.27 0.22
C ARG A 179 9.65 13.88 -0.03
N LEU A 180 10.96 13.82 -0.29
CA LEU A 180 11.72 12.59 -0.48
C LEU A 180 11.79 11.76 0.81
N ALA A 181 12.11 12.40 1.94
CA ALA A 181 12.09 11.76 3.27
C ALA A 181 10.69 11.21 3.58
N ALA A 182 9.67 12.04 3.38
CA ALA A 182 8.28 11.68 3.60
C ALA A 182 7.84 10.46 2.76
N LEU A 183 8.15 10.44 1.46
CA LEU A 183 7.82 9.31 0.58
C LEU A 183 8.56 8.03 0.95
N LEU A 184 9.83 8.10 1.37
CA LEU A 184 10.57 6.93 1.84
C LEU A 184 10.00 6.37 3.15
N TRP A 185 9.67 7.25 4.11
CA TRP A 185 9.02 6.87 5.37
C TRP A 185 7.67 6.20 5.14
N TYR A 186 6.83 6.82 4.30
CA TYR A 186 5.54 6.29 3.89
C TYR A 186 5.69 4.88 3.27
N HIS A 187 6.66 4.66 2.37
CA HIS A 187 6.89 3.33 1.78
C HIS A 187 7.47 2.32 2.79
N CYS A 188 8.21 2.75 3.81
CA CYS A 188 8.60 1.86 4.91
C CYS A 188 7.38 1.45 5.75
N CYS A 189 6.48 2.39 6.06
CA CYS A 189 5.21 2.07 6.72
C CYS A 189 4.38 1.06 5.92
N LEU A 190 4.30 1.22 4.59
CA LEU A 190 3.60 0.26 3.71
C LEU A 190 4.22 -1.14 3.71
N ASP A 191 5.55 -1.25 3.78
CA ASP A 191 6.23 -2.55 3.85
C ASP A 191 6.09 -3.19 5.25
N MET A 192 5.95 -2.39 6.31
CA MET A 192 5.68 -2.85 7.68
C MET A 192 4.24 -3.31 7.91
N LEU A 193 3.28 -2.97 7.03
CA LEU A 193 1.92 -3.52 7.12
C LEU A 193 1.94 -5.05 7.05
N PRO A 194 1.14 -5.76 7.87
CA PRO A 194 1.18 -7.22 7.89
C PRO A 194 0.80 -7.80 6.53
N SER A 195 1.46 -8.88 6.12
CA SER A 195 1.18 -9.55 4.85
C SER A 195 1.35 -11.06 4.98
N LYS A 196 0.86 -11.81 3.99
CA LYS A 196 1.04 -13.28 3.94
C LYS A 196 2.51 -13.75 4.06
N LYS A 197 3.49 -12.87 3.84
CA LYS A 197 4.93 -13.16 3.88
C LYS A 197 5.65 -12.62 5.14
N ARG A 198 5.00 -11.78 5.95
CA ARG A 198 5.63 -11.12 7.11
C ARG A 198 4.73 -11.24 8.34
N ILE A 199 5.28 -11.80 9.41
CA ILE A 199 4.66 -11.80 10.75
C ILE A 199 4.46 -10.33 11.15
N GLY A 200 3.23 -9.94 11.52
CA GLY A 200 2.93 -8.55 11.88
C GLY A 200 3.62 -8.12 13.16
N ASP A 201 4.53 -7.16 13.04
CA ASP A 201 5.09 -6.42 14.17
C ASP A 201 4.32 -5.11 14.34
N LEU A 202 3.21 -5.19 15.08
CA LEU A 202 2.33 -4.03 15.30
C LEU A 202 3.02 -2.91 16.09
N ARG A 203 3.97 -3.24 16.98
CA ARG A 203 4.74 -2.23 17.74
C ARG A 203 5.69 -1.47 16.81
N GLY A 204 6.41 -2.18 15.94
CA GLY A 204 7.22 -1.57 14.89
C GLY A 204 6.39 -0.75 13.91
N LEU A 205 5.20 -1.23 13.52
CA LEU A 205 4.28 -0.50 12.65
C LEU A 205 3.80 0.81 13.30
N ALA A 206 3.40 0.79 14.58
CA ALA A 206 2.93 1.97 15.30
C ALA A 206 3.93 3.13 15.24
N ARG A 207 5.24 2.85 15.42
CA ARG A 207 6.33 3.84 15.27
C ARG A 207 6.30 4.59 13.94
N TYR A 208 6.02 3.91 12.83
CA TYR A 208 5.94 4.56 11.51
C TYR A 208 4.60 5.27 11.31
N VAL A 209 3.51 4.68 11.81
CA VAL A 209 2.14 5.19 11.71
C VAL A 209 1.98 6.52 12.44
N GLU A 210 2.45 6.63 13.69
CA GLU A 210 2.36 7.85 14.53
C GLU A 210 2.92 9.12 13.85
N VAL A 211 3.87 8.94 12.92
CA VAL A 211 4.55 10.04 12.22
C VAL A 211 3.91 10.39 10.87
N LEU A 212 3.01 9.55 10.34
CA LEU A 212 2.33 9.80 9.07
C LEU A 212 1.62 11.17 8.98
N PRO A 213 0.95 11.70 10.03
CA PRO A 213 0.32 13.03 9.98
C PRO A 213 1.33 14.20 9.92
N LEU A 214 2.61 13.94 10.23
CA LEU A 214 3.67 14.96 10.24
C LEU A 214 4.42 15.05 8.91
N LEU A 215 4.11 14.18 7.94
CA LEU A 215 4.83 14.12 6.66
C LEU A 215 4.53 15.34 5.79
N LYS A 216 5.57 15.83 5.10
CA LYS A 216 5.49 16.99 4.21
C LYS A 216 4.30 16.93 3.25
N ASP A 217 3.68 18.09 2.99
CA ASP A 217 2.54 18.29 2.09
C ASP A 217 1.31 17.43 2.43
N ASN A 218 1.27 16.82 3.64
CA ASN A 218 0.32 15.79 4.03
C ASN A 218 0.15 14.69 2.94
N ILE A 219 1.28 14.20 2.40
CA ILE A 219 1.27 13.29 1.23
C ILE A 219 0.34 12.08 1.41
N VAL A 220 0.17 11.58 2.64
CA VAL A 220 -0.61 10.39 2.96
C VAL A 220 -2.10 10.60 2.73
N CYS A 221 -2.59 11.83 2.84
CA CYS A 221 -3.97 12.21 2.58
C CYS A 221 -4.21 12.69 1.13
N SER A 222 -3.22 12.55 0.24
CA SER A 222 -3.31 13.02 -1.16
C SER A 222 -3.44 11.87 -2.17
N GLY A 223 -4.41 12.00 -3.08
CA GLY A 223 -4.67 11.16 -4.26
C GLY A 223 -4.33 9.68 -4.12
N VAL A 224 -3.38 9.25 -4.95
CA VAL A 224 -2.91 7.86 -5.10
C VAL A 224 -2.30 7.27 -3.83
N TRP A 225 -1.68 8.09 -2.98
CA TRP A 225 -1.04 7.61 -1.75
C TRP A 225 -2.08 7.28 -0.69
N CYS A 226 -3.09 8.15 -0.53
CA CYS A 226 -4.24 7.87 0.34
C CYS A 226 -4.93 6.55 -0.06
N HIS A 227 -5.17 6.35 -1.35
CA HIS A 227 -5.72 5.08 -1.83
C HIS A 227 -4.80 3.89 -1.51
N LEU A 228 -3.50 4.00 -1.76
CA LEU A 228 -2.55 2.91 -1.61
C LEU A 228 -2.44 2.43 -0.15
N ILE A 229 -2.40 3.32 0.85
CA ILE A 229 -2.31 2.91 2.26
C ILE A 229 -3.57 2.19 2.74
N PHE A 230 -4.76 2.72 2.47
CA PHE A 230 -6.00 2.07 2.88
C PHE A 230 -6.27 0.78 2.08
N HIS A 231 -5.89 0.72 0.81
CA HIS A 231 -5.90 -0.52 0.04
C HIS A 231 -4.95 -1.56 0.66
N ARG A 232 -3.72 -1.19 1.04
CA ARG A 232 -2.76 -2.12 1.66
C ARG A 232 -3.22 -2.58 3.05
N LEU A 233 -3.83 -1.69 3.82
CA LEU A 233 -4.43 -2.02 5.13
C LEU A 233 -5.57 -3.02 4.98
N ILE A 234 -6.60 -2.73 4.18
CA ILE A 234 -7.77 -3.60 4.00
C ILE A 234 -7.37 -4.99 3.46
N HIS A 235 -6.39 -5.06 2.56
CA HIS A 235 -5.90 -6.32 2.01
C HIS A 235 -4.74 -6.96 2.81
N SER A 236 -4.44 -6.46 4.01
CA SER A 236 -3.55 -7.11 4.97
C SER A 236 -4.20 -8.39 5.53
N ASN A 237 -3.40 -9.38 5.91
CA ASN A 237 -3.89 -10.59 6.59
C ASN A 237 -4.11 -10.41 8.10
N GLN A 238 -3.75 -9.26 8.68
CA GLN A 238 -3.93 -8.95 10.11
C GLN A 238 -4.47 -7.53 10.33
N TYR A 239 -5.26 -7.02 9.37
CA TYR A 239 -5.87 -5.69 9.44
C TYR A 239 -6.76 -5.51 10.67
N GLU A 240 -7.45 -6.56 11.11
CA GLU A 240 -8.25 -6.58 12.35
C GLU A 240 -7.38 -6.24 13.57
N ALA A 241 -6.23 -6.91 13.72
CA ALA A 241 -5.31 -6.66 14.82
C ALA A 241 -4.64 -5.29 14.74
N ALA A 242 -4.34 -4.79 13.54
CA ALA A 242 -3.83 -3.44 13.33
C ALA A 242 -4.87 -2.34 13.64
N LEU A 243 -6.15 -2.61 13.42
CA LEU A 243 -7.25 -1.68 13.74
C LEU A 243 -7.77 -1.81 15.18
N ALA A 244 -7.46 -2.92 15.87
CA ALA A 244 -7.71 -3.08 17.30
C ALA A 244 -6.66 -2.35 18.17
N ASP A 245 -5.49 -2.01 17.61
CA ASP A 245 -4.51 -1.17 18.28
C ASP A 245 -4.97 0.30 18.29
N GLN A 246 -5.15 0.86 19.49
CA GLN A 246 -5.71 2.20 19.67
C GLN A 246 -4.84 3.31 19.07
N ALA A 247 -3.51 3.17 19.07
CA ALA A 247 -2.60 4.19 18.55
C ALA A 247 -2.59 4.18 17.01
N ILE A 248 -2.59 2.99 16.41
CA ILE A 248 -2.73 2.82 14.97
C ILE A 248 -4.11 3.30 14.50
N TYR A 249 -5.19 2.92 15.19
CA TYR A 249 -6.56 3.38 14.89
C TYR A 249 -6.66 4.90 14.93
N ALA A 250 -6.30 5.52 16.06
CA ALA A 250 -6.45 6.95 16.25
C ALA A 250 -5.62 7.76 15.24
N THR A 251 -4.49 7.21 14.78
CA THR A 251 -3.67 7.88 13.77
C THR A 251 -4.23 7.68 12.36
N LEU A 252 -4.51 6.44 11.94
CA LEU A 252 -4.96 6.14 10.57
C LEU A 252 -6.39 6.60 10.29
N ILE A 253 -7.30 6.41 11.25
CA ILE A 253 -8.71 6.76 11.09
C ILE A 253 -8.93 8.20 11.52
N ASP A 254 -8.73 8.55 12.79
CA ASP A 254 -9.13 9.88 13.27
C ASP A 254 -8.23 11.00 12.72
N GLN A 255 -6.90 10.82 12.76
CA GLN A 255 -5.97 11.89 12.35
C GLN A 255 -5.74 11.98 10.84
N LEU A 256 -5.57 10.87 10.14
CA LEU A 256 -5.32 10.88 8.69
C LEU A 256 -6.60 10.91 7.86
N LEU A 257 -7.54 9.99 8.10
CA LEU A 257 -8.76 9.91 7.28
C LEU A 257 -9.75 11.02 7.65
N LEU A 258 -10.31 10.98 8.86
CA LEU A 258 -11.48 11.79 9.22
C LEU A 258 -11.18 13.30 9.25
N LYS A 259 -10.03 13.71 9.80
CA LYS A 259 -9.62 15.13 9.79
C LYS A 259 -9.27 15.70 8.42
N ASN A 260 -9.05 14.86 7.39
CA ASN A 260 -8.64 15.31 6.05
C ASN A 260 -9.65 14.95 4.94
N LEU A 261 -10.90 14.60 5.29
CA LEU A 261 -11.95 14.25 4.33
C LEU A 261 -12.22 15.33 3.28
N LEU A 262 -12.00 16.61 3.62
CA LEU A 262 -12.18 17.76 2.73
C LEU A 262 -10.88 18.19 2.02
N THR A 263 -9.73 17.58 2.33
CA THR A 263 -8.42 18.00 1.81
C THR A 263 -8.17 17.55 0.38
N ASP A 264 -8.68 16.36 0.01
CA ASP A 264 -8.58 15.79 -1.33
C ASP A 264 -9.84 14.97 -1.64
N ARG A 265 -10.39 15.16 -2.85
CA ARG A 265 -11.61 14.48 -3.33
C ARG A 265 -11.56 12.95 -3.21
N CYS A 266 -10.39 12.34 -3.22
CA CYS A 266 -10.21 10.89 -3.16
C CYS A 266 -10.39 10.29 -1.75
N VAL A 267 -10.26 11.11 -0.70
CA VAL A 267 -10.27 10.66 0.72
C VAL A 267 -11.66 10.20 1.13
N LYS A 268 -12.71 10.94 0.74
CA LYS A 268 -14.12 10.59 1.02
C LYS A 268 -14.51 9.19 0.50
N TYR A 269 -13.97 8.78 -0.64
CA TYR A 269 -14.20 7.43 -1.18
C TYR A 269 -13.40 6.35 -0.45
N GLN A 270 -12.25 6.67 0.16
CA GLN A 270 -11.56 5.70 1.02
C GLN A 270 -12.36 5.43 2.30
N LEU A 271 -13.03 6.44 2.86
CA LEU A 271 -13.96 6.26 3.97
C LEU A 271 -15.08 5.28 3.62
N PHE A 272 -15.75 5.45 2.48
CA PHE A 272 -16.78 4.51 2.03
C PHE A 272 -16.25 3.11 1.77
N LYS A 273 -15.06 2.99 1.16
CA LYS A 273 -14.40 1.69 0.97
C LYS A 273 -14.07 1.01 2.29
N LEU A 274 -13.61 1.75 3.30
CA LEU A 274 -13.39 1.23 4.65
C LEU A 274 -14.71 0.76 5.26
N ILE A 275 -15.72 1.63 5.38
CA ILE A 275 -17.03 1.26 5.95
C ILE A 275 -17.60 0.00 5.27
N SER A 276 -17.52 -0.11 3.93
CA SER A 276 -18.03 -1.28 3.20
C SER A 276 -17.24 -2.57 3.41
N GLN A 277 -15.97 -2.52 3.83
CA GLN A 277 -15.08 -3.69 3.91
C GLN A 277 -14.78 -4.09 5.36
N ILE A 278 -14.65 -3.10 6.26
CA ILE A 278 -14.30 -3.28 7.67
C ILE A 278 -15.42 -2.91 8.63
N GLY A 279 -16.61 -2.54 8.12
CA GLY A 279 -17.75 -2.11 8.94
C GLY A 279 -18.28 -3.17 9.91
N PHE A 280 -17.97 -4.45 9.70
CA PHE A 280 -18.26 -5.51 10.67
C PHE A 280 -17.40 -5.42 11.94
N ILE A 281 -16.16 -4.90 11.83
CA ILE A 281 -15.23 -4.67 12.96
C ILE A 281 -15.69 -3.45 13.75
N TRP A 282 -16.04 -2.37 13.04
CA TRP A 282 -16.56 -1.14 13.63
C TRP A 282 -17.95 -1.31 14.26
N GLY A 283 -18.71 -2.29 13.76
CA GLY A 283 -20.11 -2.48 14.12
C GLY A 283 -21.02 -1.50 13.40
N GLN A 284 -22.26 -1.94 13.18
CA GLN A 284 -23.30 -1.15 12.50
C GLN A 284 -23.55 0.23 13.17
N PRO A 285 -23.61 0.37 14.51
CA PRO A 285 -23.87 1.68 15.14
C PRO A 285 -22.77 2.72 14.89
N HIS A 286 -21.50 2.29 14.90
CA HIS A 286 -20.36 3.18 14.63
C HIS A 286 -20.34 3.63 13.16
N CYS A 287 -20.53 2.68 12.25
CA CYS A 287 -20.63 2.97 10.81
C CYS A 287 -21.77 3.96 10.51
N MET A 288 -22.94 3.77 11.11
CA MET A 288 -24.08 4.67 10.94
C MET A 288 -23.83 6.06 11.56
N THR A 289 -23.09 6.14 12.67
CA THR A 289 -22.69 7.41 13.27
C THR A 289 -21.74 8.17 12.35
N ILE A 290 -20.67 7.51 11.87
CA ILE A 290 -19.73 8.08 10.90
C ILE A 290 -20.44 8.54 9.62
N MET A 291 -21.35 7.74 9.06
CA MET A 291 -22.09 8.14 7.85
C MET A 291 -23.01 9.34 8.05
N ARG A 292 -23.61 9.48 9.25
CA ARG A 292 -24.46 10.62 9.59
C ARG A 292 -23.62 11.89 9.84
N ASP A 293 -22.47 11.74 10.49
CA ASP A 293 -21.61 12.86 10.87
C ASP A 293 -20.79 13.39 9.67
N PHE A 294 -20.57 12.55 8.65
CA PHE A 294 -19.94 12.89 7.36
C PHE A 294 -20.88 12.63 6.18
N ASP A 295 -22.07 13.24 6.24
CA ASP A 295 -23.13 13.08 5.24
C ASP A 295 -22.93 13.93 3.97
N VAL A 296 -23.94 13.98 3.11
CA VAL A 296 -23.92 14.78 1.87
C VAL A 296 -23.80 16.29 2.15
N GLU A 297 -24.41 16.81 3.22
CA GLU A 297 -24.34 18.24 3.56
C GLU A 297 -22.93 18.63 4.02
N PHE A 298 -22.24 17.77 4.79
CA PHE A 298 -20.85 17.98 5.17
C PHE A 298 -19.96 18.22 3.94
N PHE A 299 -20.10 17.40 2.90
CA PHE A 299 -19.28 17.51 1.68
C PHE A 299 -19.75 18.60 0.69
N LYS A 300 -21.01 19.04 0.70
CA LYS A 300 -21.46 20.17 -0.13
C LYS A 300 -20.63 21.44 0.12
N SER A 301 -20.20 21.66 1.36
CA SER A 301 -19.32 22.78 1.74
C SER A 301 -17.99 22.84 0.97
N SER A 302 -17.48 21.69 0.51
CA SER A 302 -16.19 21.57 -0.19
C SER A 302 -16.24 21.79 -1.70
N ASN A 303 -17.44 21.99 -2.27
CA ASN A 303 -17.66 22.29 -3.69
C ASN A 303 -16.90 21.34 -4.66
N HIS A 304 -16.79 20.06 -4.30
CA HIS A 304 -16.14 19.06 -5.15
C HIS A 304 -16.95 18.83 -6.44
N PRO A 305 -16.32 18.64 -7.61
CA PRO A 305 -17.02 18.55 -8.90
C PRO A 305 -17.74 17.21 -9.14
N ASP A 306 -17.60 16.24 -8.23
CA ASP A 306 -18.04 14.86 -8.34
C ASP A 306 -19.11 14.49 -7.30
N MET A 307 -19.87 15.47 -6.82
CA MET A 307 -20.86 15.27 -5.74
C MET A 307 -22.03 14.36 -6.13
N ASP A 308 -22.47 14.34 -7.39
CA ASP A 308 -23.56 13.46 -7.83
C ASP A 308 -23.18 11.97 -7.69
N TYR A 309 -21.97 11.61 -8.13
CA TYR A 309 -21.41 10.26 -7.97
C TYR A 309 -21.19 9.91 -6.49
N PHE A 310 -20.73 10.87 -5.68
CA PHE A 310 -20.61 10.69 -4.23
C PHE A 310 -21.97 10.39 -3.56
N ILE A 311 -23.05 11.07 -3.94
CA ILE A 311 -24.41 10.84 -3.44
C ILE A 311 -24.89 9.44 -3.82
N GLU A 312 -24.63 9.00 -5.05
CA GLU A 312 -24.98 7.65 -5.51
C GLU A 312 -24.30 6.56 -4.66
N GLU A 313 -22.99 6.66 -4.46
CA GLU A 313 -22.21 5.70 -3.65
C GLU A 313 -22.58 5.75 -2.15
N TYR A 314 -22.87 6.93 -1.60
CA TYR A 314 -23.36 7.08 -0.22
C TYR A 314 -24.69 6.33 -0.01
N ASN A 315 -25.63 6.48 -0.95
CA ASN A 315 -26.93 5.80 -0.87
C ASN A 315 -26.79 4.28 -0.99
N LYS A 316 -25.99 3.77 -1.96
CA LYS A 316 -25.68 2.35 -2.08
C LYS A 316 -25.09 1.76 -0.80
N LEU A 317 -24.15 2.48 -0.18
CA LEU A 317 -23.52 2.05 1.07
C LEU A 317 -24.53 2.03 2.24
N ARG A 318 -25.41 3.04 2.32
CA ARG A 318 -26.45 3.14 3.35
C ARG A 318 -27.47 2.00 3.25
N GLU A 319 -27.92 1.67 2.04
CA GLU A 319 -28.80 0.51 1.79
C GLU A 319 -28.13 -0.83 2.14
N ARG A 320 -26.81 -0.94 1.95
CA ARG A 320 -26.06 -2.15 2.32
C ARG A 320 -25.92 -2.35 3.83
N ILE A 321 -25.84 -1.26 4.60
CA ILE A 321 -25.69 -1.27 6.06
C ILE A 321 -27.04 -1.35 6.77
N ILE A 322 -28.13 -0.94 6.12
CA ILE A 322 -29.51 -1.14 6.59
C ILE A 322 -30.21 -2.12 5.63
N PRO A 323 -30.08 -3.44 5.84
CA PRO A 323 -30.95 -4.39 5.17
C PRO A 323 -32.40 -4.00 5.45
N LYS A 324 -33.22 -3.91 4.40
CA LYS A 324 -34.67 -3.72 4.57
C LYS A 324 -35.20 -4.87 5.44
N PRO A 325 -36.15 -4.63 6.36
CA PRO A 325 -36.87 -5.71 7.02
C PRO A 325 -37.41 -6.66 5.95
N ILE A 326 -37.22 -7.97 6.15
CA ILE A 326 -37.84 -8.97 5.28
C ILE A 326 -39.34 -8.93 5.59
N GLU A 327 -40.10 -8.23 4.75
CA GLU A 327 -41.55 -8.18 4.88
C GLU A 327 -42.16 -9.56 4.59
N GLY A 328 -42.64 -10.20 5.66
CA GLY A 328 -43.67 -11.24 5.66
C GLY A 328 -43.61 -12.32 4.57
N ILE A 329 -43.04 -13.49 4.93
CA ILE A 329 -43.74 -14.73 4.59
C ILE A 329 -44.97 -14.74 5.50
N LEU A 330 -46.10 -14.26 4.98
CA LEU A 330 -47.36 -14.19 5.68
C LEU A 330 -47.79 -15.58 6.15
N GLU A 331 -48.14 -15.68 7.44
CA GLU A 331 -48.96 -16.76 7.95
C GLU A 331 -50.28 -16.76 7.18
N ALA A 332 -50.62 -17.88 6.54
CA ALA A 332 -51.88 -18.08 5.84
C ALA A 332 -52.58 -19.33 6.41
N ASP A 333 -53.48 -19.05 7.33
CA ASP A 333 -54.66 -19.84 7.74
C ASP A 333 -54.51 -21.34 8.06
N LEU A 334 -54.62 -21.63 9.36
CA LEU A 334 -55.21 -22.87 9.86
C LEU A 334 -56.74 -22.72 9.91
N GLU A 335 -57.48 -23.39 9.01
CA GLU A 335 -58.67 -24.19 9.37
C GLU A 335 -59.14 -25.13 8.24
N GLN A 336 -59.67 -26.30 8.62
CA GLN A 336 -60.06 -27.45 7.78
C GLN A 336 -61.60 -27.47 7.52
N PRO A 337 -62.22 -28.35 6.67
CA PRO A 337 -61.87 -29.76 6.35
C PRO A 337 -62.10 -30.11 4.83
N SER A 338 -62.43 -31.32 4.30
CA SER A 338 -62.72 -32.69 4.82
C SER A 338 -62.55 -33.80 3.74
N SER A 339 -61.81 -34.88 4.04
CA SER A 339 -61.88 -36.24 3.39
C SER A 339 -61.50 -36.34 1.88
N SER A 340 -60.97 -37.44 1.31
CA SER A 340 -60.81 -38.84 1.76
C SER A 340 -59.69 -39.60 0.99
N LYS A 341 -58.89 -40.42 1.71
CA LYS A 341 -58.28 -41.77 1.41
C LYS A 341 -58.05 -42.29 -0.04
N PRO A 342 -57.18 -43.32 -0.29
CA PRO A 342 -56.42 -44.18 0.65
C PRO A 342 -54.93 -44.44 0.34
N THR A 343 -54.22 -45.02 1.31
CA THR A 343 -52.88 -45.63 1.20
C THR A 343 -52.95 -47.16 0.97
N PRO A 344 -51.90 -47.76 0.38
CA PRO A 344 -51.47 -49.13 0.70
C PRO A 344 -49.99 -49.15 1.18
N THR A 345 -49.73 -49.42 2.46
CA THR A 345 -49.27 -50.72 3.03
C THR A 345 -47.82 -51.15 2.72
N VAL A 346 -47.01 -51.26 3.78
CA VAL A 346 -45.66 -51.83 3.81
C VAL A 346 -45.68 -53.17 4.57
N PRO A 347 -45.04 -54.26 4.08
CA PRO A 347 -44.81 -55.50 4.83
C PRO A 347 -43.43 -55.55 5.56
N PRO A 348 -43.19 -56.51 6.49
CA PRO A 348 -42.18 -56.40 7.55
C PRO A 348 -40.78 -57.04 7.26
N VAL A 349 -39.99 -57.22 8.33
CA VAL A 349 -38.52 -57.11 8.41
C VAL A 349 -37.73 -58.45 8.49
N ALA A 350 -36.66 -58.57 7.69
CA ALA A 350 -35.37 -59.32 7.88
C ALA A 350 -35.40 -60.88 8.07
N PRO A 351 -34.26 -61.64 8.07
CA PRO A 351 -32.83 -61.22 8.07
C PRO A 351 -31.79 -62.03 7.23
N MET A 352 -30.53 -61.56 7.29
CA MET A 352 -29.22 -62.22 7.02
C MET A 352 -28.78 -62.59 5.57
N GLY A 353 -27.56 -62.17 5.19
CA GLY A 353 -26.83 -62.67 4.01
C GLY A 353 -25.72 -61.72 3.48
N SER A 354 -24.47 -61.98 3.84
CA SER A 354 -23.22 -61.27 3.47
C SER A 354 -22.98 -60.88 1.98
N ALA A 355 -22.40 -59.69 1.72
CA ALA A 355 -21.04 -59.53 1.12
C ALA A 355 -20.62 -58.07 0.76
N SER A 356 -19.48 -57.64 1.33
CA SER A 356 -18.43 -56.68 0.87
C SER A 356 -18.70 -55.23 0.36
N PRO A 357 -17.74 -54.27 0.52
CA PRO A 357 -17.92 -52.83 0.25
C PRO A 357 -16.98 -52.20 -0.82
N ALA A 358 -17.29 -51.00 -1.32
CA ALA A 358 -16.39 -49.93 -1.83
C ALA A 358 -17.20 -48.77 -2.49
N PRO A 359 -16.62 -47.61 -2.87
CA PRO A 359 -15.86 -46.67 -2.04
C PRO A 359 -16.34 -45.19 -2.20
N GLY A 360 -15.79 -44.27 -1.39
CA GLY A 360 -16.08 -42.83 -1.50
C GLY A 360 -15.32 -42.10 -2.62
N ILE A 361 -15.83 -40.95 -3.06
CA ILE A 361 -15.26 -40.14 -4.16
C ILE A 361 -14.56 -38.90 -3.58
N HIS A 362 -13.25 -38.78 -3.86
CA HIS A 362 -12.47 -37.56 -3.67
C HIS A 362 -12.69 -36.58 -4.83
N TYR A 363 -12.74 -35.28 -4.53
CA TYR A 363 -12.55 -34.21 -5.53
C TYR A 363 -11.07 -33.79 -5.56
N ASN A 364 -10.46 -33.82 -6.74
CA ASN A 364 -9.06 -33.44 -6.96
C ASN A 364 -8.92 -32.02 -7.53
N MET A 365 -7.88 -31.31 -7.10
CA MET A 365 -7.48 -30.02 -7.69
C MET A 365 -6.81 -30.22 -9.06
N PHE A 366 -7.09 -29.31 -10.00
CA PHE A 366 -6.30 -29.21 -11.23
C PHE A 366 -5.01 -28.41 -10.98
N ALA A 367 -3.87 -29.02 -11.31
CA ALA A 367 -2.60 -28.33 -11.54
C ALA A 367 -2.28 -28.38 -13.04
N GLY A 368 -2.02 -27.22 -13.64
CA GLY A 368 -1.64 -27.12 -15.06
C GLY A 368 -0.13 -27.21 -15.23
N SER A 369 0.32 -28.10 -16.11
CA SER A 369 1.74 -28.39 -16.36
C SER A 369 2.33 -27.59 -17.52
N THR A 370 3.63 -27.29 -17.41
CA THR A 370 4.50 -26.78 -18.47
C THR A 370 4.89 -27.87 -19.48
N PRO A 371 5.08 -27.55 -20.77
CA PRO A 371 5.85 -28.39 -21.69
C PRO A 371 7.24 -27.79 -21.96
N HIS A 372 8.29 -28.57 -21.69
CA HIS A 372 9.61 -28.42 -22.32
C HIS A 372 9.63 -29.21 -23.64
N HIS A 373 10.36 -28.75 -24.65
CA HIS A 373 11.01 -29.60 -25.68
C HIS A 373 12.11 -28.80 -26.43
N PRO A 374 13.03 -29.45 -27.20
CA PRO A 374 14.45 -29.41 -26.80
C PRO A 374 15.47 -29.07 -27.92
N ILE A 375 16.75 -29.06 -27.50
CA ILE A 375 18.01 -28.96 -28.28
C ILE A 375 18.31 -27.57 -28.83
#